data_AF-W4M861-F1
#
_entry.id   AF-W4M861-F1
#
_cell.length_a   1.000
_cell.length_b   1.000
_cell.length_c   1.000
_cell.angle_alpha   90.00
_cell.angle_beta   90.00
_cell.angle_gamma   90.00
#
_symmetry.space_group_name_H-M   'P 1'
#
loop_
_entity.id
_entity.type
_entity.pdbx_description
1 polymer ?
#
loop_
_entity_poly.entity_id
_entity_poly.type
_entity_poly.pdbx_seq_one_letter_code
_entity_poly.pdbx_strand_id
1 'polypeptide(L)'
;GGRTGVSYLGLMESAGYGTPFRKDGSKQPKLHGKYYDHLSRDVHFEAGMHCIDCHTINDLHGDGNIYSKREQAVEIECTDCHGTLDAYSSLKTSTGSPLTNIEKRNDELVLTGKIDGKPHPATQVRSLAERNVLCTGMAIKGHVEKLECYACHARWAPQCYGCHVKMDMGEQGYDWVDEKAGRTYQWQESRSYLRWESPTLGINTEGKVSPFVTGCQVIFTQIDEEGKTLALNKIFETADGHSGLAHNPLQPHTISKRARTCEDCHSNPKAMGLGSGHYVSRFNGLDIPFELERIVDEDGKQIQATNHVGARPFNKEELQKIKRTNVCIGCHQASPTRFWKTVEEKWGKAKDSKTHQEIPHMLLRKGSQ
;
A
#
# COMPACT_ATOMS: atom_id res chain seq x y z
N GLY A 1 -2.93 -5.13 12.40
CA GLY A 1 -1.94 -4.05 12.64
C GLY A 1 -1.04 -3.88 11.43
N GLY A 2 -0.77 -2.65 11.00
CA GLY A 2 -0.10 -2.34 9.72
C GLY A 2 1.38 -2.72 9.62
N ARG A 3 1.96 -3.37 10.64
CA ARG A 3 3.38 -3.80 10.66
C ARG A 3 4.39 -2.68 10.36
N THR A 4 4.00 -1.44 10.64
CA THR A 4 4.74 -0.21 10.31
C THR A 4 6.21 -0.27 10.67
N GLY A 5 6.54 -0.62 11.93
CA GLY A 5 7.93 -0.66 12.37
C GLY A 5 8.78 -1.71 11.63
N VAL A 6 8.25 -2.91 11.40
CA VAL A 6 9.00 -3.95 10.68
C VAL A 6 9.13 -3.60 9.20
N SER A 7 8.09 -3.05 8.57
CA SER A 7 8.13 -2.59 7.18
C SER A 7 9.14 -1.44 6.96
N TYR A 8 9.20 -0.48 7.87
CA TYR A 8 10.18 0.62 7.83
C TYR A 8 11.63 0.11 7.86
N LEU A 9 11.88 -0.95 8.64
CA LEU A 9 13.17 -1.63 8.73
C LEU A 9 13.46 -2.59 7.55
N GLY A 10 12.53 -2.75 6.61
CA GLY A 10 12.61 -3.72 5.52
C GLY A 10 12.50 -5.17 6.00
N LEU A 11 11.75 -5.43 7.06
CA LEU A 11 11.53 -6.76 7.63
C LEU A 11 10.07 -7.18 7.44
N MET A 12 9.85 -8.42 7.02
CA MET A 12 8.51 -9.00 6.91
C MET A 12 8.45 -10.37 7.57
N GLU A 13 7.35 -10.65 8.26
CA GLU A 13 7.10 -11.98 8.84
C GLU A 13 7.13 -13.04 7.73
N SER A 14 8.08 -13.96 7.83
CA SER A 14 8.23 -15.09 6.91
C SER A 14 7.10 -16.10 7.09
N ALA A 15 6.80 -16.85 6.03
CA ALA A 15 5.90 -18.00 6.10
C ALA A 15 6.44 -19.15 6.98
N GLY A 16 7.69 -19.06 7.47
CA GLY A 16 8.16 -19.87 8.59
C GLY A 16 8.58 -21.29 8.20
N TYR A 17 9.15 -21.45 7.01
CA TYR A 17 9.58 -22.75 6.45
C TYR A 17 10.67 -23.47 7.27
N GLY A 18 11.23 -22.84 8.31
CA GLY A 18 12.08 -23.49 9.31
C GLY A 18 13.49 -23.85 8.83
N THR A 19 13.92 -23.33 7.68
CA THR A 19 15.24 -23.52 7.05
C THR A 19 15.84 -22.17 6.62
N PRO A 20 17.16 -22.07 6.40
CA PRO A 20 18.19 -23.10 6.57
C PRO A 20 18.43 -23.48 8.05
N PHE A 21 18.85 -24.72 8.31
CA PHE A 21 19.19 -25.18 9.65
C PHE A 21 20.49 -24.56 10.15
N ARG A 22 20.62 -24.47 11.47
CA ARG A 22 21.85 -24.08 12.16
C ARG A 22 22.86 -25.24 12.10
N LYS A 23 24.12 -24.97 12.47
CA LYS A 23 25.19 -25.99 12.46
C LYS A 23 24.88 -27.23 13.30
N ASP A 24 24.07 -27.07 14.34
CA ASP A 24 23.59 -28.14 15.23
C ASP A 24 22.32 -28.84 14.71
N GLY A 25 21.86 -28.53 13.50
CA GLY A 25 20.64 -29.07 12.91
C GLY A 25 19.35 -28.44 13.42
N SER A 26 19.41 -27.49 14.36
CA SER A 26 18.22 -26.83 14.88
C SER A 26 17.68 -25.77 13.91
N LYS A 27 16.39 -25.42 14.05
CA LYS A 27 15.79 -24.31 13.30
C LYS A 27 16.42 -22.99 13.73
N GLN A 28 16.36 -21.98 12.86
CA GLN A 28 16.74 -20.63 13.27
C GLN A 28 15.89 -20.18 14.48
N PRO A 29 16.44 -19.38 15.40
CA PRO A 29 15.66 -18.76 16.45
C PRO A 29 14.70 -17.74 15.84
N LYS A 30 13.55 -17.57 16.48
CA LYS A 30 12.61 -16.51 16.17
C LYS A 30 13.12 -15.19 16.76
N LEU A 31 12.91 -14.09 16.06
CA LEU A 31 13.09 -12.74 16.59
C LEU A 31 11.71 -12.21 17.01
N HIS A 32 11.55 -11.79 18.26
CA HIS A 32 10.24 -11.36 18.81
C HIS A 32 9.09 -12.33 18.47
N GLY A 33 9.35 -13.64 18.57
CA GLY A 33 8.35 -14.68 18.32
C GLY A 33 8.06 -14.97 16.83
N LYS A 34 8.74 -14.33 15.87
CA LYS A 34 8.53 -14.52 14.43
C LYS A 34 9.83 -14.80 13.66
N TYR A 35 9.68 -15.38 12.46
CA TYR A 35 10.75 -15.43 11.46
C TYR A 35 10.60 -14.22 10.53
N TYR A 36 11.71 -13.68 10.04
CA TYR A 36 11.69 -12.52 9.15
C TYR A 36 12.45 -12.75 7.85
N ASP A 37 11.82 -12.35 6.76
CA ASP A 37 12.47 -12.13 5.47
C ASP A 37 12.92 -10.67 5.36
N HIS A 38 14.02 -10.44 4.65
CA HIS A 38 14.57 -9.10 4.43
C HIS A 38 14.17 -8.60 3.05
N LEU A 39 13.54 -7.42 3.02
CA LEU A 39 13.06 -6.72 1.84
C LEU A 39 13.73 -5.34 1.74
N SER A 40 13.33 -4.55 0.74
CA SER A 40 13.79 -3.17 0.62
C SER A 40 13.30 -2.34 1.81
N ARG A 41 14.23 -1.63 2.43
CA ARG A 41 13.97 -0.73 3.55
C ARG A 41 13.39 0.60 3.06
N ASP A 42 12.82 1.36 3.99
CA ASP A 42 12.43 2.73 3.71
C ASP A 42 13.69 3.60 3.49
N VAL A 43 13.65 4.47 2.49
CA VAL A 43 14.76 5.38 2.16
C VAL A 43 15.11 6.33 3.32
N HIS A 44 14.13 6.72 4.13
CA HIS A 44 14.37 7.58 5.29
C HIS A 44 15.10 6.80 6.38
N PHE A 45 14.73 5.52 6.59
CA PHE A 45 15.46 4.65 7.50
C PHE A 45 16.90 4.41 7.03
N GLU A 46 17.10 4.15 5.74
CA GLU A 46 18.44 4.01 5.15
C GLU A 46 19.29 5.28 5.30
N ALA A 47 18.64 6.45 5.28
CA ALA A 47 19.30 7.72 5.52
C ALA A 47 19.65 7.96 7.00
N GLY A 48 19.09 7.17 7.94
CA GLY A 48 19.31 7.28 9.38
C GLY A 48 18.16 7.92 10.17
N MET A 49 17.03 8.22 9.52
CA MET A 49 15.87 8.80 10.21
C MET A 49 15.12 7.77 11.06
N HIS A 50 14.57 8.23 12.17
CA HIS A 50 13.79 7.46 13.12
C HIS A 50 12.32 7.88 13.10
N CYS A 51 11.45 7.09 13.74
CA CYS A 51 10.01 7.35 13.79
C CYS A 51 9.67 8.78 14.26
N ILE A 52 10.43 9.30 15.23
CA ILE A 52 10.22 10.63 15.82
C ILE A 52 10.60 11.79 14.90
N ASP A 53 11.32 11.53 13.81
CA ASP A 53 11.62 12.56 12.82
C ASP A 53 10.38 12.90 11.98
N CYS A 54 9.43 11.97 11.85
CA CYS A 54 8.16 12.14 11.15
C CYS A 54 6.91 12.08 12.05
N HIS A 55 7.02 11.60 13.29
CA HIS A 55 5.91 11.58 14.24
C HIS A 55 6.16 12.53 15.41
N THR A 56 5.22 13.44 15.63
CA THR A 56 5.30 14.45 16.69
C THR A 56 4.87 13.88 18.05
N ILE A 57 4.98 14.69 19.09
CA ILE A 57 4.46 14.32 20.41
C ILE A 57 2.93 14.14 20.37
N ASN A 58 2.23 14.94 19.56
CA ASN A 58 0.78 14.89 19.40
C ASN A 58 0.34 13.59 18.71
N ASP A 59 1.06 13.16 17.67
CA ASP A 59 0.82 11.88 17.00
C ASP A 59 0.91 10.69 17.96
N LEU A 60 1.86 10.75 18.91
CA LEU A 60 2.23 9.61 19.76
C LEU A 60 1.52 9.60 21.12
N HIS A 61 1.33 10.76 21.74
CA HIS A 61 0.73 10.92 23.07
C HIS A 61 -0.70 11.45 23.03
N GLY A 62 -1.17 11.82 21.83
CA GLY A 62 -2.47 12.45 21.62
C GLY A 62 -2.40 13.97 21.68
N ASP A 63 -3.31 14.59 20.96
CA ASP A 63 -3.56 16.04 20.90
C ASP A 63 -4.82 16.45 21.69
N GLY A 64 -5.42 15.50 22.41
CA GLY A 64 -6.67 15.68 23.16
C GLY A 64 -7.95 15.40 22.36
N ASN A 65 -7.85 15.05 21.08
CA ASN A 65 -9.00 14.70 20.24
C ASN A 65 -9.22 13.18 20.15
N ILE A 66 -10.46 12.78 19.87
CA ILE A 66 -10.80 11.37 19.60
C ILE A 66 -11.00 11.21 18.09
N TYR A 67 -10.17 10.36 17.50
CA TYR A 67 -10.22 10.03 16.08
C TYR A 67 -10.89 8.68 15.84
N SER A 68 -11.58 8.56 14.71
CA SER A 68 -12.16 7.28 14.30
C SER A 68 -11.10 6.28 13.81
N LYS A 69 -9.97 6.80 13.32
CA LYS A 69 -8.83 6.04 12.79
C LYS A 69 -7.51 6.72 13.16
N ARG A 70 -6.46 5.92 13.31
CA ARG A 70 -5.14 6.38 13.76
C ARG A 70 -4.52 7.40 12.79
N GLU A 71 -4.64 7.18 11.49
CA GLU A 71 -4.04 8.04 10.47
C GLU A 71 -4.56 9.48 10.50
N GLN A 72 -5.77 9.70 11.04
CA GLN A 72 -6.36 11.04 11.18
C GLN A 72 -5.64 11.91 12.21
N ALA A 73 -4.86 11.27 13.11
CA ALA A 73 -4.07 11.95 14.13
C ALA A 73 -2.64 12.26 13.67
N VAL A 74 -2.24 11.86 12.45
CA VAL A 74 -0.89 12.09 11.94
C VAL A 74 -0.78 13.52 11.44
N GLU A 75 0.10 14.31 12.05
CA GLU A 75 0.27 15.72 11.71
C GLU A 75 1.17 15.96 10.49
N ILE A 76 2.17 15.09 10.29
CA ILE A 76 3.20 15.29 9.26
C ILE A 76 2.88 14.50 8.01
N GLU A 77 2.75 15.22 6.90
CA GLU A 77 2.63 14.68 5.56
C GLU A 77 3.93 14.81 4.76
N CYS A 78 3.98 14.14 3.60
CA CYS A 78 5.13 14.21 2.70
C CYS A 78 5.41 15.65 2.26
N THR A 79 4.35 16.42 1.98
CA THR A 79 4.41 17.80 1.49
C THR A 79 4.91 18.78 2.54
N ASP A 80 4.79 18.45 3.83
CA ASP A 80 5.26 19.30 4.92
C ASP A 80 6.79 19.41 4.95
N CYS A 81 7.49 18.38 4.46
CA CYS A 81 8.94 18.39 4.30
C CYS A 81 9.37 18.62 2.85
N HIS A 82 8.68 18.03 1.87
CA HIS A 82 9.10 18.04 0.45
C HIS A 82 8.42 19.10 -0.42
N GLY A 83 7.42 19.80 0.11
CA GLY A 83 6.60 20.74 -0.66
C GLY A 83 5.74 20.04 -1.73
N THR A 84 5.19 20.84 -2.63
CA THR A 84 4.39 20.42 -3.78
C THR A 84 5.05 20.89 -5.08
N LEU A 85 4.39 20.68 -6.22
CA LEU A 85 4.82 21.30 -7.49
C LEU A 85 4.75 22.83 -7.43
N ASP A 86 3.77 23.36 -6.71
CA ASP A 86 3.44 24.79 -6.72
C ASP A 86 4.07 25.56 -5.54
N ALA A 87 4.39 24.88 -4.44
CA ALA A 87 4.89 25.50 -3.23
C ALA A 87 6.07 24.74 -2.63
N TYR A 88 7.04 25.49 -2.11
CA TYR A 88 8.03 24.97 -1.17
C TYR A 88 7.35 24.62 0.16
N SER A 89 7.95 23.72 0.94
CA SER A 89 7.47 23.44 2.31
C SER A 89 7.39 24.73 3.15
N SER A 90 6.33 24.83 3.96
CA SER A 90 6.12 25.93 4.91
C SER A 90 6.84 25.76 6.25
N LEU A 91 7.65 24.70 6.41
CA LEU A 91 8.28 24.30 7.68
C LEU A 91 7.27 24.11 8.83
N LYS A 92 6.06 23.71 8.48
CA LYS A 92 4.95 23.44 9.40
C LYS A 92 4.31 22.10 9.02
N THR A 93 3.77 21.42 10.02
CA THR A 93 2.92 20.24 9.84
C THR A 93 1.63 20.62 9.12
N SER A 94 0.90 19.63 8.63
CA SER A 94 -0.41 19.79 8.00
C SER A 94 -1.47 20.34 8.98
N THR A 95 -1.25 20.18 10.28
CA THR A 95 -2.05 20.80 11.36
C THR A 95 -1.58 22.20 11.76
N GLY A 96 -0.49 22.71 11.18
CA GLY A 96 0.04 24.06 11.39
C GLY A 96 1.11 24.20 12.49
N SER A 97 1.45 23.12 13.19
CA SER A 97 2.52 23.08 14.18
C SER A 97 3.89 23.31 13.50
N PRO A 98 4.84 24.04 14.10
CA PRO A 98 6.17 24.19 13.53
C PRO A 98 6.94 22.87 13.46
N LEU A 99 7.62 22.59 12.35
CA LEU A 99 8.58 21.49 12.25
C LEU A 99 9.90 21.92 12.90
N THR A 100 10.17 21.40 14.09
CA THR A 100 11.26 21.90 14.96
C THR A 100 12.67 21.46 14.56
N ASN A 101 12.78 20.48 13.66
CA ASN A 101 14.05 19.88 13.26
C ASN A 101 14.32 20.00 11.76
N ILE A 102 13.71 20.95 11.06
CA ILE A 102 13.98 21.23 9.65
C ILE A 102 14.22 22.72 9.46
N GLU A 103 15.23 23.06 8.66
CA GLU A 103 15.59 24.45 8.38
C GLU A 103 16.02 24.62 6.93
N LYS A 104 15.93 25.85 6.44
CA LYS A 104 16.45 26.21 5.13
C LYS A 104 17.97 26.41 5.24
N ARG A 105 18.73 25.65 4.45
CA ARG A 105 20.18 25.83 4.28
C ARG A 105 20.47 26.08 2.80
N ASN A 106 20.81 27.31 2.46
CA ASN A 106 20.90 27.79 1.06
C ASN A 106 19.55 27.62 0.34
N ASP A 107 19.53 26.96 -0.83
CA ASP A 107 18.33 26.78 -1.66
C ASP A 107 17.55 25.48 -1.39
N GLU A 108 18.00 24.67 -0.43
CA GLU A 108 17.35 23.39 -0.08
C GLU A 108 16.98 23.35 1.41
N LEU A 109 16.06 22.46 1.76
CA LEU A 109 15.73 22.19 3.16
C LEU A 109 16.59 21.05 3.69
N VAL A 110 16.99 21.15 4.95
CA VAL A 110 17.75 20.13 5.64
C VAL A 110 17.05 19.80 6.95
N LEU A 111 16.65 18.54 7.09
CA LEU A 111 16.14 17.97 8.32
C LEU A 111 17.33 17.49 9.16
N THR A 112 17.33 17.81 10.45
CA THR A 112 18.31 17.32 11.41
C THR A 112 17.68 16.16 12.18
N GLY A 113 18.30 14.98 12.14
CA GLY A 113 17.82 13.80 12.85
C GLY A 113 17.78 14.04 14.36
N LYS A 114 16.65 13.76 15.01
CA LYS A 114 16.44 14.06 16.44
C LYS A 114 17.26 13.18 17.38
N ILE A 115 17.71 12.00 16.92
CA ILE A 115 18.49 11.05 17.71
C ILE A 115 20.00 11.31 17.61
N ASP A 116 20.51 11.52 16.39
CA ASP A 116 21.95 11.55 16.12
C ASP A 116 22.46 12.91 15.62
N GLY A 117 21.57 13.88 15.41
CA GLY A 117 21.90 15.21 14.91
C GLY A 117 22.37 15.24 13.46
N LYS A 118 22.26 14.14 12.70
CA LYS A 118 22.76 14.10 11.32
C LYS A 118 21.87 14.94 10.39
N PRO A 119 22.47 15.67 9.44
CA PRO A 119 21.71 16.39 8.43
C PRO A 119 21.22 15.45 7.31
N HIS A 120 19.95 15.57 6.96
CA HIS A 120 19.28 14.87 5.88
C HIS A 120 18.68 15.89 4.90
N PRO A 121 19.12 15.93 3.64
CA PRO A 121 18.52 16.81 2.64
C PRO A 121 17.05 16.43 2.39
N ALA A 122 16.15 17.40 2.54
CA ALA A 122 14.74 17.28 2.21
C ALA A 122 14.50 17.95 0.85
N THR A 123 14.74 17.20 -0.23
CA THR A 123 14.62 17.70 -1.59
C THR A 123 13.22 18.24 -1.86
N GLN A 124 13.14 19.48 -2.33
CA GLN A 124 11.88 20.14 -2.63
C GLN A 124 11.37 19.74 -4.02
N VAL A 125 10.11 19.31 -4.12
CA VAL A 125 9.49 18.92 -5.40
C VAL A 125 9.49 20.09 -6.39
N ARG A 126 9.17 21.30 -5.91
CA ARG A 126 9.25 22.53 -6.70
C ARG A 126 10.65 22.81 -7.24
N SER A 127 11.71 22.57 -6.45
CA SER A 127 13.11 22.73 -6.91
C SER A 127 13.45 21.76 -8.04
N LEU A 128 12.89 20.55 -8.04
CA LEU A 128 13.04 19.61 -9.17
C LEU A 128 12.26 20.06 -10.41
N ALA A 129 11.07 20.67 -10.21
CA ALA A 129 10.26 21.23 -11.29
C ALA A 129 10.97 22.42 -11.96
N GLU A 130 11.49 23.37 -11.18
CA GLU A 130 12.21 24.56 -11.65
C GLU A 130 13.49 24.18 -12.42
N ARG A 131 14.14 23.07 -12.04
CA ARG A 131 15.30 22.51 -12.75
C ARG A 131 14.93 21.61 -13.94
N ASN A 132 13.65 21.37 -14.20
CA ASN A 132 13.15 20.49 -15.26
C ASN A 132 13.73 19.05 -15.19
N VAL A 133 13.84 18.49 -13.98
CA VAL A 133 14.38 17.14 -13.71
C VAL A 133 13.36 16.20 -13.04
N LEU A 134 12.08 16.57 -13.04
CA LEU A 134 11.00 15.69 -12.56
C LEU A 134 10.91 14.42 -13.41
N CYS A 135 10.62 13.30 -12.76
CA CYS A 135 10.30 12.08 -13.50
C CYS A 135 8.95 12.23 -14.21
N THR A 136 8.76 11.48 -15.31
CA THR A 136 7.54 11.54 -16.14
C THR A 136 6.26 11.36 -15.32
N GLY A 137 6.29 10.46 -14.33
CA GLY A 137 5.14 10.21 -13.46
C GLY A 137 4.71 11.45 -12.67
N MET A 138 5.67 12.21 -12.12
CA MET A 138 5.40 13.45 -11.36
C MET A 138 5.08 14.64 -12.26
N ALA A 139 5.53 14.64 -13.52
CA ALA A 139 5.18 15.68 -14.49
C ALA A 139 3.70 15.62 -14.92
N ILE A 140 3.01 14.51 -14.65
CA ILE A 140 1.57 14.37 -14.92
C ILE A 140 0.80 14.99 -13.75
N LYS A 141 0.22 16.17 -14.00
CA LYS A 141 -0.57 16.93 -13.01
C LYS A 141 -1.60 16.07 -12.27
N GLY A 142 -2.34 15.23 -13.02
CA GLY A 142 -3.35 14.34 -12.43
C GLY A 142 -2.79 13.30 -11.45
N HIS A 143 -1.51 12.92 -11.54
CA HIS A 143 -0.89 12.05 -10.55
C HIS A 143 -0.64 12.79 -9.25
N VAL A 144 -0.04 13.97 -9.32
CA VAL A 144 0.33 14.73 -8.10
C VAL A 144 -0.91 15.27 -7.37
N GLU A 145 -1.99 15.56 -8.09
CA GLU A 145 -3.23 16.05 -7.47
C GLU A 145 -4.13 14.96 -6.90
N LYS A 146 -4.12 13.75 -7.50
CA LYS A 146 -5.11 12.71 -7.17
C LYS A 146 -4.52 11.50 -6.47
N LEU A 147 -3.22 11.29 -6.51
CA LEU A 147 -2.57 10.17 -5.83
C LEU A 147 -1.92 10.68 -4.57
N GLU A 148 -1.95 9.83 -3.56
CA GLU A 148 -1.02 9.93 -2.47
C GLU A 148 0.42 9.76 -2.96
N CYS A 149 1.37 10.49 -2.38
CA CYS A 149 2.79 10.36 -2.72
C CYS A 149 3.23 8.89 -2.58
N TYR A 150 2.74 8.22 -1.55
CA TYR A 150 3.05 6.82 -1.25
C TYR A 150 2.29 5.80 -2.11
N ALA A 151 1.30 6.20 -2.91
CA ALA A 151 0.75 5.32 -3.94
C ALA A 151 1.82 4.96 -4.98
N CYS A 152 2.70 5.92 -5.32
CA CYS A 152 3.82 5.71 -6.22
C CYS A 152 5.10 5.32 -5.50
N HIS A 153 5.40 5.94 -4.35
CA HIS A 153 6.72 5.81 -3.72
C HIS A 153 6.84 4.63 -2.73
N ALA A 154 5.74 4.03 -2.25
CA ALA A 154 5.81 2.82 -1.43
C ALA A 154 6.07 1.59 -2.30
N ARG A 155 7.12 0.83 -1.96
CA ARG A 155 7.61 -0.28 -2.79
C ARG A 155 6.84 -1.57 -2.62
N TRP A 156 6.38 -1.86 -1.42
CA TRP A 156 5.66 -3.08 -1.08
C TRP A 156 4.81 -2.86 0.17
N ALA A 157 3.79 -3.68 0.37
CA ALA A 157 3.03 -3.67 1.62
C ALA A 157 2.79 -5.09 2.14
N PRO A 158 2.84 -5.29 3.48
CA PRO A 158 2.53 -6.57 4.08
C PRO A 158 1.03 -6.86 3.96
N GLN A 159 0.69 -7.97 3.31
CA GLN A 159 -0.69 -8.37 3.02
C GLN A 159 -0.96 -9.76 3.62
N CYS A 160 -2.04 -9.89 4.38
CA CYS A 160 -2.41 -11.13 5.09
C CYS A 160 -3.83 -11.52 4.74
N TYR A 161 -3.95 -12.54 3.90
CA TYR A 161 -5.23 -12.91 3.33
C TYR A 161 -5.88 -14.04 4.14
N GLY A 162 -7.18 -13.88 4.39
CA GLY A 162 -8.06 -14.83 5.07
C GLY A 162 -7.58 -15.21 6.45
N CYS A 163 -8.01 -14.48 7.48
CA CYS A 163 -7.82 -14.79 8.89
C CYS A 163 -8.89 -15.81 9.33
N HIS A 164 -8.49 -17.06 9.49
CA HIS A 164 -9.35 -18.13 9.94
C HIS A 164 -9.31 -18.19 11.45
N VAL A 165 -10.45 -17.93 12.08
CA VAL A 165 -10.61 -17.92 13.52
C VAL A 165 -11.51 -19.07 13.91
N LYS A 166 -10.97 -20.03 14.66
CA LYS A 166 -11.70 -21.17 15.19
C LYS A 166 -11.91 -21.01 16.69
N MET A 167 -13.17 -21.07 17.12
CA MET A 167 -13.58 -21.16 18.50
C MET A 167 -13.97 -22.61 18.81
N ASP A 168 -13.30 -23.23 19.77
CA ASP A 168 -13.57 -24.59 20.23
C ASP A 168 -14.12 -24.55 21.65
N MET A 169 -15.40 -24.88 21.80
CA MET A 169 -16.07 -24.80 23.09
C MET A 169 -15.79 -26.01 23.99
N GLY A 170 -15.34 -27.13 23.42
CA GLY A 170 -14.93 -28.32 24.18
C GLY A 170 -13.61 -28.14 24.93
N GLU A 171 -12.81 -27.17 24.52
CA GLU A 171 -11.47 -26.89 25.06
C GLU A 171 -11.45 -25.61 25.90
N GLN A 172 -10.68 -25.63 26.99
CA GLN A 172 -10.54 -24.47 27.88
C GLN A 172 -9.61 -23.41 27.27
N GLY A 173 -10.09 -22.18 27.20
CA GLY A 173 -9.33 -21.00 26.84
C GLY A 173 -8.63 -20.34 28.02
N TYR A 174 -8.01 -19.18 27.75
CA TYR A 174 -7.41 -18.32 28.77
C TYR A 174 -7.99 -16.91 28.66
N ASP A 175 -8.43 -16.35 29.78
CA ASP A 175 -8.87 -14.96 29.89
C ASP A 175 -7.70 -14.09 30.37
N TRP A 176 -7.27 -13.15 29.53
CA TRP A 176 -6.16 -12.24 29.83
C TRP A 176 -6.56 -11.05 30.72
N VAL A 177 -7.87 -10.86 30.96
CA VAL A 177 -8.42 -9.75 31.74
C VAL A 177 -8.81 -10.22 33.15
N ASP A 178 -9.43 -11.40 33.26
CA ASP A 178 -9.81 -12.00 34.55
C ASP A 178 -9.44 -13.48 34.60
N GLU A 179 -8.26 -13.79 35.15
CA GLU A 179 -7.80 -15.17 35.34
C GLU A 179 -8.71 -16.02 36.25
N LYS A 180 -9.61 -15.38 37.03
CA LYS A 180 -10.56 -16.06 37.92
C LYS A 180 -11.92 -16.27 37.27
N ALA A 181 -12.19 -15.66 36.11
CA ALA A 181 -13.40 -15.93 35.35
C ALA A 181 -13.44 -17.42 34.99
N GLY A 182 -14.63 -18.01 35.04
CA GLY A 182 -14.86 -19.41 34.67
C GLY A 182 -14.54 -19.72 33.21
N ARG A 183 -14.95 -20.93 32.76
CA ARG A 183 -14.66 -21.51 31.43
C ARG A 183 -14.74 -20.48 30.30
N THR A 184 -13.58 -20.02 29.82
CA THR A 184 -13.44 -19.44 28.48
C THR A 184 -13.16 -20.55 27.47
N TYR A 185 -13.30 -20.24 26.19
CA TYR A 185 -13.17 -21.20 25.10
C TYR A 185 -11.84 -21.03 24.37
N GLN A 186 -11.31 -22.13 23.85
CA GLN A 186 -10.08 -22.08 23.10
C GLN A 186 -10.28 -21.36 21.77
N TRP A 187 -9.40 -20.40 21.48
CA TRP A 187 -9.34 -19.72 20.19
C TRP A 187 -8.06 -20.11 19.45
N GLN A 188 -8.19 -20.46 18.18
CA GLN A 188 -7.07 -20.71 17.28
C GLN A 188 -7.18 -19.78 16.08
N GLU A 189 -6.10 -19.08 15.76
CA GLU A 189 -6.01 -18.22 14.57
C GLU A 189 -5.02 -18.81 13.57
N SER A 190 -5.43 -18.88 12.32
CA SER A 190 -4.57 -19.20 11.18
C SER A 190 -4.85 -18.25 10.02
N ARG A 191 -4.02 -18.30 8.97
CA ARG A 191 -4.18 -17.44 7.80
C ARG A 191 -4.08 -18.26 6.52
N SER A 192 -4.72 -17.80 5.45
CA SER A 192 -4.69 -18.50 4.16
C SER A 192 -3.32 -18.35 3.49
N TYR A 193 -2.82 -17.12 3.33
CA TYR A 193 -1.49 -16.87 2.77
C TYR A 193 -0.99 -15.44 3.08
N LEU A 194 0.29 -15.19 2.77
CA LEU A 194 0.97 -13.91 2.94
C LEU A 194 1.58 -13.42 1.63
N ARG A 195 1.57 -12.10 1.43
CA ARG A 195 2.25 -11.43 0.32
C ARG A 195 2.94 -10.15 0.81
N TRP A 196 4.00 -9.77 0.11
CA TRP A 196 4.82 -8.59 0.43
C TRP A 196 5.29 -7.91 -0.87
N GLU A 197 4.31 -7.62 -1.72
CA GLU A 197 4.49 -7.03 -3.03
C GLU A 197 3.69 -5.73 -3.16
N SER A 198 3.60 -5.18 -4.36
CA SER A 198 2.72 -4.06 -4.68
C SER A 198 1.28 -4.36 -4.26
N PRO A 199 0.71 -3.61 -3.29
CA PRO A 199 -0.68 -3.78 -2.91
C PRO A 199 -1.63 -3.23 -3.97
N THR A 200 -2.89 -3.68 -3.85
CA THR A 200 -4.06 -3.07 -4.47
C THR A 200 -4.11 -1.56 -4.20
N LEU A 201 -4.67 -0.78 -5.13
CA LEU A 201 -4.94 0.64 -4.94
C LEU A 201 -6.46 0.88 -4.86
N GLY A 202 -6.85 1.93 -4.16
CA GLY A 202 -8.22 2.40 -4.03
C GLY A 202 -8.27 3.87 -3.68
N ILE A 203 -9.45 4.40 -3.40
CA ILE A 203 -9.66 5.78 -2.96
C ILE A 203 -9.71 5.80 -1.43
N ASN A 204 -8.85 6.57 -0.78
CA ASN A 204 -8.83 6.73 0.68
C ASN A 204 -9.93 7.69 1.17
N THR A 205 -9.92 7.96 2.48
CA THR A 205 -10.87 8.84 3.16
C THR A 205 -10.78 10.30 2.72
N GLU A 206 -9.67 10.71 2.10
CA GLU A 206 -9.44 12.05 1.56
C GLU A 206 -9.80 12.16 0.06
N GLY A 207 -10.27 11.07 -0.56
CA GLY A 207 -10.61 11.05 -1.97
C GLY A 207 -9.39 10.88 -2.91
N LYS A 208 -8.22 10.54 -2.38
CA LYS A 208 -7.00 10.29 -3.16
C LYS A 208 -6.74 8.81 -3.36
N VAL A 209 -6.04 8.48 -4.44
CA VAL A 209 -5.60 7.12 -4.73
C VAL A 209 -4.50 6.72 -3.75
N SER A 210 -4.70 5.62 -3.03
CA SER A 210 -3.75 5.10 -2.04
C SER A 210 -3.65 3.57 -2.06
N PRO A 211 -2.57 2.99 -1.51
CA PRO A 211 -2.46 1.56 -1.25
C PRO A 211 -3.54 1.05 -0.29
N PHE A 212 -4.17 -0.05 -0.66
CA PHE A 212 -5.10 -0.82 0.16
C PHE A 212 -4.48 -2.17 0.52
N VAL A 213 -4.55 -2.54 1.79
CA VAL A 213 -4.19 -3.87 2.26
C VAL A 213 -5.37 -4.52 2.96
N THR A 214 -5.26 -5.82 3.20
CA THR A 214 -6.20 -6.57 4.04
C THR A 214 -6.36 -5.88 5.40
N GLY A 215 -7.56 -5.40 5.69
CA GLY A 215 -7.91 -4.81 6.98
C GLY A 215 -8.15 -5.90 8.01
N CYS A 216 -9.30 -6.57 7.87
CA CYS A 216 -9.66 -7.80 8.57
C CYS A 216 -10.43 -8.70 7.59
N GLN A 217 -9.95 -9.93 7.40
CA GLN A 217 -10.62 -10.92 6.55
C GLN A 217 -11.03 -12.12 7.39
N VAL A 218 -11.98 -11.91 8.30
CA VAL A 218 -12.35 -12.92 9.30
C VAL A 218 -13.23 -14.00 8.66
N ILE A 219 -12.79 -15.24 8.83
CA ILE A 219 -13.48 -16.46 8.42
C ILE A 219 -13.68 -17.28 9.69
N PHE A 220 -14.93 -17.46 10.11
CA PHE A 220 -15.25 -17.96 11.45
C PHE A 220 -15.70 -19.42 11.45
N THR A 221 -15.10 -20.22 12.32
CA THR A 221 -15.51 -21.60 12.58
C THR A 221 -15.79 -21.76 14.07
N GLN A 222 -16.91 -22.41 14.40
CA GLN A 222 -17.31 -22.68 15.78
C GLN A 222 -17.63 -24.14 15.97
N ILE A 223 -17.03 -24.75 16.99
CA ILE A 223 -17.25 -26.11 17.43
C ILE A 223 -17.89 -26.06 18.82
N ASP A 224 -18.96 -26.80 19.04
CA ASP A 224 -19.62 -26.91 20.34
C ASP A 224 -18.86 -27.83 21.32
N GLU A 225 -19.40 -28.01 22.52
CA GLU A 225 -18.76 -28.79 23.58
C GLU A 225 -18.67 -30.29 23.25
N GLU A 226 -19.55 -30.77 22.37
CA GLU A 226 -19.60 -32.16 21.90
C GLU A 226 -18.76 -32.41 20.64
N GLY A 227 -18.06 -31.38 20.13
CA GLY A 227 -17.23 -31.48 18.93
C GLY A 227 -17.98 -31.33 17.61
N LYS A 228 -19.26 -30.95 17.64
CA LYS A 228 -20.07 -30.70 16.44
C LYS A 228 -19.84 -29.27 15.93
N THR A 229 -19.74 -29.15 14.61
CA THR A 229 -19.56 -27.86 13.94
C THR A 229 -20.87 -27.07 13.90
N LEU A 230 -20.90 -25.91 14.57
CA LEU A 230 -22.02 -24.96 14.55
C LEU A 230 -21.90 -23.96 13.39
N ALA A 231 -20.68 -23.56 13.07
CA ALA A 231 -20.35 -22.70 11.94
C ALA A 231 -19.06 -23.20 11.30
N LEU A 232 -19.02 -23.31 9.97
CA LEU A 232 -17.83 -23.72 9.23
C LEU A 232 -17.46 -22.63 8.23
N ASN A 233 -16.26 -22.07 8.36
CA ASN A 233 -15.70 -21.06 7.45
C ASN A 233 -16.69 -19.92 7.13
N LYS A 234 -17.48 -19.52 8.12
CA LYS A 234 -18.53 -18.53 7.95
C LYS A 234 -17.90 -17.17 7.68
N ILE A 235 -18.25 -16.61 6.53
CA ILE A 235 -17.99 -15.21 6.20
C ILE A 235 -19.29 -14.46 6.42
N PHE A 236 -19.23 -13.37 7.18
CA PHE A 236 -20.38 -12.52 7.46
C PHE A 236 -20.58 -11.51 6.33
N GLU A 237 -21.80 -10.98 6.21
CA GLU A 237 -22.10 -9.85 5.33
C GLU A 237 -22.28 -8.60 6.19
N THR A 238 -21.85 -7.46 5.66
CA THR A 238 -22.03 -6.17 6.31
C THR A 238 -23.47 -5.68 6.11
N ALA A 239 -23.89 -4.70 6.92
CA ALA A 239 -25.26 -4.15 6.84
C ALA A 239 -25.59 -3.50 5.49
N ASP A 240 -24.58 -3.05 4.75
CA ASP A 240 -24.66 -2.49 3.40
C ASP A 240 -24.50 -3.53 2.28
N GLY A 241 -24.50 -4.83 2.63
CA GLY A 241 -24.55 -5.94 1.67
C GLY A 241 -23.21 -6.32 1.03
N HIS A 242 -22.09 -5.84 1.56
CA HIS A 242 -20.76 -6.29 1.14
C HIS A 242 -20.34 -7.53 1.92
N SER A 243 -19.35 -8.25 1.41
CA SER A 243 -18.66 -9.27 2.20
C SER A 243 -17.97 -8.62 3.40
N GLY A 244 -18.07 -9.27 4.57
CA GLY A 244 -17.40 -8.87 5.81
C GLY A 244 -15.88 -9.02 5.78
N LEU A 245 -15.33 -9.61 4.72
CA LEU A 245 -13.90 -9.47 4.38
C LEU A 245 -13.62 -8.02 3.96
N ALA A 246 -12.59 -7.41 4.54
CA ALA A 246 -12.32 -5.99 4.32
C ALA A 246 -10.89 -5.68 3.83
N HIS A 247 -10.79 -4.66 3.00
CA HIS A 247 -9.54 -3.98 2.64
C HIS A 247 -9.61 -2.51 3.01
N ASN A 248 -8.48 -1.98 3.49
CA ASN A 248 -8.40 -0.63 4.02
C ASN A 248 -7.17 0.10 3.49
N PRO A 249 -7.25 1.43 3.32
CA PRO A 249 -6.12 2.25 2.97
C PRO A 249 -5.01 2.13 4.03
N LEU A 250 -3.75 2.17 3.59
CA LEU A 250 -2.59 2.11 4.47
C LEU A 250 -1.42 2.89 3.85
N GLN A 251 -0.67 3.60 4.69
CA GLN A 251 0.70 4.01 4.40
C GLN A 251 1.68 2.87 4.78
N PRO A 252 2.29 2.14 3.81
CA PRO A 252 3.11 0.96 4.09
C PRO A 252 4.45 1.20 4.81
N HIS A 253 4.97 2.43 4.85
CA HIS A 253 6.31 2.78 5.37
C HIS A 253 7.45 2.02 4.65
N THR A 254 7.35 1.94 3.33
CA THR A 254 8.35 1.29 2.46
C THR A 254 8.76 2.22 1.33
N ILE A 255 8.90 3.51 1.66
CA ILE A 255 9.18 4.58 0.70
C ILE A 255 10.53 4.34 0.03
N SER A 256 10.57 4.51 -1.28
CA SER A 256 11.78 4.32 -2.09
C SER A 256 11.99 5.50 -3.04
N LYS A 257 13.28 5.72 -3.38
CA LYS A 257 13.68 6.63 -4.46
C LYS A 257 13.11 6.18 -5.82
N ARG A 258 12.87 4.87 -6.00
CA ARG A 258 12.28 4.31 -7.22
C ARG A 258 10.78 4.12 -7.00
N ALA A 259 9.98 4.91 -7.71
CA ALA A 259 8.54 4.74 -7.73
C ALA A 259 8.11 3.44 -8.43
N ARG A 260 6.85 3.05 -8.24
CA ARG A 260 6.19 2.00 -9.02
C ARG A 260 6.29 2.29 -10.52
N THR A 261 6.34 1.23 -11.31
CA THR A 261 6.35 1.37 -12.77
C THR A 261 4.95 1.67 -13.28
N CYS A 262 4.84 2.19 -14.51
CA CYS A 262 3.55 2.50 -15.10
C CYS A 262 2.66 1.26 -15.22
N GLU A 263 3.26 0.10 -15.52
CA GLU A 263 2.57 -1.18 -15.71
C GLU A 263 2.01 -1.72 -14.39
N ASP A 264 2.71 -1.48 -13.29
CA ASP A 264 2.27 -1.92 -11.96
C ASP A 264 0.94 -1.27 -11.55
N CYS A 265 0.58 -0.11 -12.12
CA CYS A 265 -0.71 0.54 -11.87
C CYS A 265 -1.69 0.40 -13.04
N HIS A 266 -1.23 0.62 -14.27
CA HIS A 266 -2.12 0.72 -15.44
C HIS A 266 -2.38 -0.62 -16.13
N SER A 267 -1.55 -1.64 -15.89
CA SER A 267 -1.64 -2.93 -16.56
C SER A 267 -1.93 -4.08 -15.59
N ASN A 268 -1.77 -3.86 -14.28
CA ASN A 268 -1.90 -4.87 -13.24
C ASN A 268 -3.35 -4.96 -12.71
N PRO A 269 -4.07 -6.08 -12.92
CA PRO A 269 -5.41 -6.28 -12.38
C PRO A 269 -5.47 -6.18 -10.85
N LYS A 270 -4.42 -6.63 -10.15
CA LYS A 270 -4.33 -6.55 -8.69
C LYS A 270 -4.32 -5.10 -8.21
N ALA A 271 -3.51 -4.25 -8.83
CA ALA A 271 -3.44 -2.83 -8.47
C ALA A 271 -4.79 -2.12 -8.67
N MET A 272 -5.59 -2.56 -9.65
CA MET A 272 -6.95 -2.07 -9.88
C MET A 272 -8.01 -2.69 -8.95
N GLY A 273 -7.63 -3.63 -8.07
CA GLY A 273 -8.53 -4.29 -7.13
C GLY A 273 -9.30 -5.47 -7.69
N LEU A 274 -8.98 -5.91 -8.91
CA LEU A 274 -9.65 -7.02 -9.61
C LEU A 274 -9.09 -8.41 -9.21
N GLY A 275 -8.13 -8.44 -8.27
CA GLY A 275 -7.43 -9.65 -7.84
C GLY A 275 -6.22 -9.99 -8.71
N SER A 276 -5.39 -10.92 -8.24
CA SER A 276 -4.22 -11.42 -8.96
C SER A 276 -4.44 -12.79 -9.60
N GLY A 277 -5.52 -13.50 -9.24
CA GLY A 277 -5.80 -14.87 -9.65
C GLY A 277 -4.95 -15.91 -8.92
N HIS A 278 -4.29 -15.53 -7.82
CA HIS A 278 -3.43 -16.42 -7.04
C HIS A 278 -4.22 -17.43 -6.20
N TYR A 279 -5.38 -17.02 -5.69
CA TYR A 279 -6.18 -17.80 -4.76
C TYR A 279 -7.62 -17.99 -5.24
N VAL A 280 -8.05 -19.25 -5.35
CA VAL A 280 -9.42 -19.61 -5.71
C VAL A 280 -10.17 -20.05 -4.46
N SER A 281 -11.02 -19.18 -3.92
CA SER A 281 -11.68 -19.37 -2.62
C SER A 281 -12.47 -20.68 -2.52
N ARG A 282 -13.30 -20.99 -3.52
CA ARG A 282 -14.10 -22.23 -3.53
C ARG A 282 -13.25 -23.51 -3.55
N PHE A 283 -12.11 -23.51 -4.23
CA PHE A 283 -11.21 -24.66 -4.24
C PHE A 283 -10.49 -24.87 -2.90
N ASN A 284 -10.48 -23.85 -2.05
CA ASN A 284 -9.90 -23.88 -0.72
C ASN A 284 -10.97 -23.96 0.39
N GLY A 285 -12.21 -24.32 0.05
CA GLY A 285 -13.27 -24.54 1.04
C GLY A 285 -13.93 -23.27 1.59
N LEU A 286 -13.82 -22.15 0.87
CA LEU A 286 -14.52 -20.90 1.18
C LEU A 286 -15.66 -20.66 0.19
N ASP A 287 -16.88 -20.53 0.70
CA ASP A 287 -18.07 -20.29 -0.13
C ASP A 287 -18.25 -18.81 -0.47
N ILE A 288 -17.32 -18.29 -1.25
CA ILE A 288 -17.40 -16.95 -1.86
C ILE A 288 -17.01 -17.01 -3.34
N PRO A 289 -17.63 -16.21 -4.21
CA PRO A 289 -17.40 -16.28 -5.66
C PRO A 289 -16.17 -15.47 -6.13
N PHE A 290 -15.39 -14.89 -5.22
CA PHE A 290 -14.26 -14.02 -5.53
C PHE A 290 -13.00 -14.41 -4.75
N GLU A 291 -11.84 -14.01 -5.27
CA GLU A 291 -10.53 -14.17 -4.63
C GLU A 291 -10.38 -13.24 -3.43
N LEU A 292 -9.63 -13.68 -2.40
CA LEU A 292 -9.40 -12.87 -1.20
C LEU A 292 -8.75 -11.51 -1.48
N GLU A 293 -7.92 -11.33 -2.53
CA GLU A 293 -7.33 -10.04 -2.91
C GLU A 293 -8.28 -9.11 -3.68
N ARG A 294 -9.43 -9.61 -4.14
CA ARG A 294 -10.33 -8.90 -5.04
C ARG A 294 -11.34 -8.07 -4.25
N ILE A 295 -11.32 -6.76 -4.47
CA ILE A 295 -12.15 -5.79 -3.73
C ILE A 295 -13.26 -5.17 -4.59
N VAL A 296 -13.13 -5.26 -5.92
CA VAL A 296 -14.07 -4.70 -6.90
C VAL A 296 -14.26 -5.65 -8.07
N ASP A 297 -15.42 -5.59 -8.72
CA ASP A 297 -15.68 -6.31 -9.96
C ASP A 297 -15.36 -5.49 -11.22
N GLU A 298 -15.52 -6.10 -12.39
CA GLU A 298 -15.24 -5.46 -13.68
C GLU A 298 -16.12 -4.24 -13.96
N ASP A 299 -17.30 -4.18 -13.34
CA ASP A 299 -18.27 -3.09 -13.45
C ASP A 299 -18.03 -1.99 -12.41
N GLY A 300 -16.98 -2.10 -11.59
CA GLY A 300 -16.65 -1.10 -10.58
C GLY A 300 -17.52 -1.20 -9.31
N LYS A 301 -18.25 -2.30 -9.12
CA LYS A 301 -19.02 -2.54 -7.90
C LYS A 301 -18.11 -3.11 -6.82
N GLN A 302 -18.15 -2.50 -5.64
CA GLN A 302 -17.43 -2.97 -4.47
C GLN A 302 -17.97 -4.35 -4.05
N ILE A 303 -17.05 -5.27 -3.71
CA ILE A 303 -17.40 -6.64 -3.30
C ILE A 303 -17.03 -6.89 -1.84
N GLN A 304 -15.88 -6.34 -1.40
CA GLN A 304 -15.39 -6.43 -0.04
C GLN A 304 -15.59 -5.12 0.71
N ALA A 305 -15.83 -5.21 2.02
CA ALA A 305 -16.03 -4.05 2.86
C ALA A 305 -14.76 -3.19 2.99
N THR A 306 -14.97 -1.97 3.48
CA THR A 306 -13.90 -1.10 3.97
C THR A 306 -14.37 -0.47 5.27
N ASN A 307 -13.48 -0.45 6.26
CA ASN A 307 -13.82 0.00 7.61
C ASN A 307 -13.47 1.48 7.80
N HIS A 308 -13.13 2.20 6.73
CA HIS A 308 -12.71 3.59 6.74
C HIS A 308 -13.75 4.41 5.98
N VAL A 309 -14.38 5.36 6.65
CA VAL A 309 -15.50 6.13 6.07
C VAL A 309 -15.02 6.90 4.84
N GLY A 310 -15.72 6.72 3.72
CA GLY A 310 -15.38 7.36 2.44
C GLY A 310 -14.31 6.63 1.62
N ALA A 311 -13.57 5.69 2.23
CA ALA A 311 -12.67 4.83 1.49
C ALA A 311 -13.48 3.86 0.62
N ARG A 312 -12.95 3.50 -0.56
CA ARG A 312 -13.62 2.57 -1.50
C ARG A 312 -12.64 2.08 -2.57
N PRO A 313 -12.94 0.97 -3.28
CA PRO A 313 -12.24 0.67 -4.52
C PRO A 313 -12.58 1.68 -5.62
N PHE A 314 -11.89 1.54 -6.76
CA PHE A 314 -12.19 2.30 -7.97
C PHE A 314 -13.59 1.99 -8.51
N ASN A 315 -14.28 3.01 -9.01
CA ASN A 315 -15.52 2.82 -9.77
C ASN A 315 -15.23 2.48 -11.25
N LYS A 316 -16.28 2.26 -12.03
CA LYS A 316 -16.19 1.86 -13.44
C LYS A 316 -15.40 2.87 -14.28
N GLU A 317 -15.69 4.16 -14.13
CA GLU A 317 -15.08 5.23 -14.89
C GLU A 317 -13.59 5.37 -14.56
N GLU A 318 -13.23 5.24 -13.29
CA GLU A 318 -11.84 5.24 -12.81
C GLU A 318 -11.07 4.03 -13.35
N LEU A 319 -11.64 2.82 -13.26
CA LEU A 319 -11.06 1.60 -13.82
C LEU A 319 -10.82 1.74 -15.33
N GLN A 320 -11.80 2.25 -16.08
CA GLN A 320 -11.66 2.47 -17.53
C GLN A 320 -10.57 3.49 -17.86
N LYS A 321 -10.47 4.58 -17.09
CA LYS A 321 -9.41 5.59 -17.27
C LYS A 321 -8.03 4.98 -17.01
N ILE A 322 -7.87 4.23 -15.93
CA ILE A 322 -6.61 3.57 -15.57
C ILE A 322 -6.20 2.57 -16.67
N LYS A 323 -7.14 1.72 -17.13
CA LYS A 323 -6.91 0.71 -18.17
C LYS A 323 -6.59 1.32 -19.53
N ARG A 324 -7.20 2.44 -19.90
CA ARG A 324 -6.97 3.08 -21.21
C ARG A 324 -5.50 3.47 -21.40
N THR A 325 -4.83 3.91 -20.34
CA THR A 325 -3.41 4.28 -20.37
C THR A 325 -2.49 3.09 -20.66
N ASN A 326 -2.90 1.85 -20.33
CA ASN A 326 -2.15 0.63 -20.64
C ASN A 326 -1.77 0.53 -22.11
N VAL A 327 -2.72 0.86 -23.00
CA VAL A 327 -2.52 0.82 -24.46
C VAL A 327 -1.41 1.79 -24.90
N CYS A 328 -1.31 2.94 -24.22
CA CYS A 328 -0.28 3.94 -24.50
C CYS A 328 1.10 3.50 -23.98
N ILE A 329 1.14 2.88 -22.80
CA ILE A 329 2.39 2.44 -22.14
C ILE A 329 3.11 1.39 -22.99
N GLY A 330 2.38 0.46 -23.61
CA GLY A 330 2.98 -0.59 -24.46
C GLY A 330 3.91 -0.05 -25.56
N CYS A 331 3.69 1.18 -26.04
CA CYS A 331 4.60 1.86 -26.95
C CYS A 331 5.57 2.82 -26.21
N HIS A 332 5.08 3.59 -25.25
CA HIS A 332 5.84 4.70 -24.66
C HIS A 332 6.67 4.37 -23.41
N GLN A 333 6.64 3.13 -22.92
CA GLN A 333 7.30 2.69 -21.68
C GLN A 333 8.78 3.10 -21.58
N ALA A 334 9.52 3.12 -22.69
CA ALA A 334 10.94 3.44 -22.71
C ALA A 334 11.26 4.88 -23.16
N SER A 335 10.26 5.76 -23.33
CA SER A 335 10.52 7.14 -23.77
C SER A 335 11.19 7.96 -22.66
N PRO A 336 12.33 8.64 -22.92
CA PRO A 336 12.96 8.84 -24.23
C PRO A 336 14.03 7.78 -24.57
N THR A 337 13.80 6.97 -25.61
CA THR A 337 14.85 6.16 -26.27
C THR A 337 15.38 6.87 -27.51
N ARG A 338 16.52 6.40 -28.06
CA ARG A 338 16.99 6.81 -29.39
C ARG A 338 15.90 6.63 -30.46
N PHE A 339 15.14 5.53 -30.37
CA PHE A 339 13.99 5.29 -31.25
C PHE A 339 12.97 6.43 -31.16
N TRP A 340 12.51 6.79 -29.95
CA TRP A 340 11.51 7.85 -29.78
C TRP A 340 12.04 9.25 -30.16
N LYS A 341 13.34 9.52 -29.96
CA LYS A 341 13.99 10.74 -30.50
C LYS A 341 13.95 10.78 -32.03
N THR A 342 14.30 9.69 -32.70
CA THR A 342 14.24 9.59 -34.17
C THR A 342 12.80 9.71 -34.68
N VAL A 343 11.82 9.16 -33.97
CA VAL A 343 10.41 9.33 -34.29
C VAL A 343 10.00 10.81 -34.21
N GLU A 344 10.39 11.50 -33.13
CA GLU A 344 10.09 12.92 -32.94
C GLU A 344 10.82 13.82 -33.96
N GLU A 345 12.08 13.55 -34.29
CA GLU A 345 12.83 14.28 -35.31
C GLU A 345 12.20 14.14 -36.70
N LYS A 346 11.70 12.94 -37.02
CA LYS A 346 11.19 12.62 -38.36
C LYS A 346 9.73 13.01 -38.59
N TRP A 347 8.90 12.92 -37.56
CA TRP A 347 7.45 13.14 -37.67
C TRP A 347 6.91 14.22 -36.71
N GLY A 348 7.76 14.80 -35.86
CA GLY A 348 7.33 15.73 -34.80
C GLY A 348 6.63 15.03 -33.65
N LYS A 349 6.33 15.79 -32.58
CA LYS A 349 5.40 15.32 -31.54
C LYS A 349 3.98 15.28 -32.11
N ALA A 350 3.25 14.19 -31.88
CA ALA A 350 1.85 14.09 -32.27
C ALA A 350 1.02 15.16 -31.54
N LYS A 351 0.46 16.11 -32.29
CA LYS A 351 -0.30 17.24 -31.75
C LYS A 351 -1.78 16.92 -31.51
N ASP A 352 -2.28 15.85 -32.12
CA ASP A 352 -3.67 15.41 -32.03
C ASP A 352 -3.78 13.87 -32.15
N SER A 353 -4.96 13.32 -31.82
CA SER A 353 -5.20 11.87 -31.84
C SER A 353 -5.13 11.25 -33.23
N LYS A 354 -5.45 11.99 -34.30
CA LYS A 354 -5.42 11.47 -35.67
C LYS A 354 -3.96 11.25 -36.10
N THR A 355 -3.13 12.27 -35.90
CA THR A 355 -1.67 12.21 -36.11
C THR A 355 -1.04 11.11 -35.25
N HIS A 356 -1.47 11.00 -33.98
CA HIS A 356 -1.00 9.94 -33.10
C HIS A 356 -1.40 8.54 -33.57
N GLN A 357 -2.52 8.35 -34.26
CA GLN A 357 -2.90 7.04 -34.81
C GLN A 357 -2.16 6.73 -36.12
N GLU A 358 -1.96 7.72 -36.97
CA GLU A 358 -1.27 7.57 -38.26
C GLU A 358 0.21 7.20 -38.11
N ILE A 359 0.93 7.78 -37.14
CA ILE A 359 2.36 7.52 -36.93
C ILE A 359 2.66 6.03 -36.60
N PRO A 360 2.00 5.38 -35.62
CA PRO A 360 2.12 3.95 -35.36
C PRO A 360 1.76 3.09 -36.58
N HIS A 361 0.70 3.44 -37.32
CA HIS A 361 0.35 2.72 -38.56
C HIS A 361 1.49 2.78 -39.59
N MET A 362 2.15 3.93 -39.75
CA MET A 362 3.31 4.08 -40.63
C MET A 362 4.54 3.33 -40.11
N LEU A 363 4.79 3.36 -38.80
CA LEU A 363 5.91 2.66 -38.16
C LEU A 363 5.79 1.14 -38.30
N LEU A 364 4.61 0.59 -37.99
CA LEU A 364 4.35 -0.86 -38.03
C LEU A 364 4.28 -1.41 -39.46
N ARG A 365 3.80 -0.62 -40.44
CA ARG A 365 3.81 -1.01 -41.86
C ARG A 365 5.21 -1.00 -42.49
N LYS A 366 6.10 -0.11 -42.05
CA LYS A 366 7.48 -0.05 -42.57
C LYS A 366 8.43 -1.06 -41.94
N GLY A 367 8.11 -1.61 -40.77
CA GLY A 367 8.90 -2.67 -40.13
C GLY A 367 8.54 -4.09 -40.57
N SER A 368 7.52 -4.24 -41.44
CA SER A 368 7.02 -5.52 -41.98
C SER A 368 7.36 -5.72 -43.47
N GLN A 369 8.20 -4.84 -44.03
CA GLN A 369 8.87 -4.97 -45.33
C GLN A 369 10.38 -4.94 -45.07
#